data_AF-T1AU58-F1
#
_entry.id   AF-T1AU58-F1
#
_cell.length_a   1.000
_cell.length_b   1.000
_cell.length_c   1.000
_cell.angle_alpha   90.00
_cell.angle_beta   90.00
_cell.angle_gamma   90.00
#
_symmetry.space_group_name_H-M   'P 1'
#
loop_
_entity.id
_entity.type
_entity.pdbx_description
1 polymer ?
#
loop_
_entity_poly.entity_id
_entity_poly.type
_entity_poly.pdbx_seq_one_letter_code
_entity_poly.pdbx_strand_id
1 'polypeptide(L)'
;MTKYAAPLEDMRFALYDVLDAERVLKALPRGAALNRELIDAVLDEAARFSEQVLAPLNQSGDAEGCHYDKASASVTTPAGFK
;
A
#
# COMPACT_ATOMS: atom_id res chain seq x y z
N MET A 1 -13.12 -3.22 -15.53
CA MET A 1 -11.95 -2.82 -14.72
C MET A 1 -11.72 -3.93 -13.70
N THR A 2 -10.53 -4.52 -13.66
CA THR A 2 -10.20 -5.61 -12.73
C THR A 2 -10.15 -5.02 -11.32
N LYS A 3 -10.98 -5.53 -10.41
CA LYS A 3 -10.94 -5.14 -9.00
C LYS A 3 -9.62 -5.64 -8.40
N TYR A 4 -8.81 -4.75 -7.87
CA TYR A 4 -7.68 -5.15 -7.03
C TYR A 4 -8.24 -5.75 -5.73
N ALA A 5 -7.69 -6.89 -5.32
CA ALA A 5 -7.97 -7.53 -4.05
C ALA A 5 -6.64 -7.88 -3.40
N ALA A 6 -6.38 -7.34 -2.20
CA ALA A 6 -5.11 -7.57 -1.52
C ALA A 6 -5.02 -9.04 -1.06
N PRO A 7 -3.90 -9.76 -1.31
CA PRO A 7 -3.76 -11.18 -0.96
C PRO A 7 -3.38 -11.36 0.52
N LEU A 8 -4.25 -10.89 1.43
CA LEU A 8 -3.95 -10.84 2.87
C LEU A 8 -3.64 -12.21 3.48
N GLU A 9 -4.29 -13.28 3.02
CA GLU A 9 -4.02 -14.64 3.51
C GLU A 9 -2.58 -15.08 3.23
N ASP A 10 -2.11 -14.86 2.00
CA ASP A 10 -0.75 -15.22 1.60
C ASP A 10 0.30 -14.35 2.30
N MET A 11 0.01 -13.05 2.45
CA MET A 11 0.88 -12.14 3.20
C MET A 11 1.01 -12.55 4.67
N ARG A 12 -0.09 -12.94 5.32
CA ARG A 12 -0.09 -13.44 6.70
C ARG A 12 0.66 -14.76 6.83
N PHE A 13 0.48 -15.66 5.87
CA PHE A 13 1.23 -16.92 5.82
C PHE A 13 2.74 -16.66 5.76
N ALA A 14 3.18 -15.79 4.84
CA ALA A 14 4.58 -15.40 4.76
C ALA A 14 5.09 -14.78 6.06
N LEU A 15 4.32 -13.88 6.67
CA LEU A 15 4.74 -13.19 7.89
C LEU A 15 4.80 -14.11 9.12
N TYR A 16 3.82 -14.98 9.32
CA TYR A 16 3.68 -15.73 10.57
C TYR A 16 4.18 -17.17 10.47
N ASP A 17 3.88 -17.86 9.37
CA ASP A 17 4.22 -19.29 9.22
C ASP A 17 5.61 -19.50 8.64
N VAL A 18 6.12 -18.55 7.83
CA VAL A 18 7.44 -18.63 7.22
C VAL A 18 8.49 -17.82 7.98
N LEU A 19 8.18 -16.56 8.30
CA LEU A 19 9.19 -15.60 8.78
C LEU A 19 9.23 -15.43 10.30
N ASP A 20 8.22 -15.87 11.03
CA ASP A 20 8.06 -15.59 12.48
C ASP A 20 8.24 -14.09 12.77
N ALA A 21 7.51 -13.27 12.00
CA ALA A 21 7.72 -11.83 11.91
C ALA A 21 7.60 -11.11 13.24
N GLU A 22 6.67 -11.51 14.12
CA GLU A 22 6.52 -10.87 15.43
C GLU A 22 7.80 -11.01 16.27
N ARG A 23 8.41 -12.21 16.33
CA ARG A 23 9.66 -12.41 17.06
C ARG A 23 10.79 -11.60 16.44
N VAL A 24 10.92 -11.64 15.11
CA VAL A 24 11.98 -10.94 14.38
C VAL A 24 11.87 -9.43 14.56
N LEU A 25 10.67 -8.87 14.40
CA LEU A 25 10.43 -7.44 14.47
C LEU A 25 10.60 -6.92 15.91
N LYS A 26 10.14 -7.67 16.93
CA LYS A 26 10.35 -7.29 18.34
C LYS A 26 11.82 -7.19 18.74
N ALA A 27 12.70 -7.95 18.09
CA ALA A 27 14.14 -7.90 18.35
C ALA A 27 14.84 -6.66 17.76
N LEU A 28 14.17 -5.91 16.88
CA LEU A 28 14.74 -4.71 16.27
C LEU A 28 14.72 -3.51 17.24
N PRO A 29 15.66 -2.54 17.07
CA PRO A 29 15.55 -1.26 17.76
C PRO A 29 14.19 -0.61 17.45
N ARG A 30 13.44 -0.24 18.50
CA ARG A 30 12.05 0.29 18.44
C ARG A 30 10.97 -0.71 18.01
N GLY A 31 11.29 -2.00 17.93
CA GLY A 31 10.35 -3.05 17.55
C GLY A 31 9.42 -3.54 18.66
N ALA A 32 9.60 -3.10 19.90
CA ALA A 32 8.89 -3.65 21.06
C ALA A 32 7.35 -3.65 20.93
N ALA A 33 6.78 -2.67 20.21
CA ALA A 33 5.35 -2.55 19.98
C ALA A 33 4.83 -3.32 18.76
N LEU A 34 5.71 -3.88 17.92
CA LEU A 34 5.35 -4.59 16.69
C LEU A 34 4.88 -6.02 17.02
N ASN A 35 3.67 -6.14 17.55
CA ASN A 35 2.99 -7.41 17.77
C ASN A 35 2.13 -7.80 16.56
N ARG A 36 1.66 -9.05 16.53
CA ARG A 36 0.79 -9.56 15.46
C ARG A 36 -0.45 -8.72 15.23
N GLU A 37 -1.14 -8.32 16.31
CA GLU A 37 -2.36 -7.51 16.24
C GLU A 37 -2.13 -6.18 15.51
N LEU A 38 -1.06 -5.46 15.86
CA LEU A 38 -0.70 -4.20 15.21
C LEU A 38 -0.34 -4.41 13.73
N ILE A 39 0.41 -5.47 13.43
CA ILE A 39 0.80 -5.82 12.05
C ILE A 39 -0.45 -6.13 11.22
N ASP A 40 -1.35 -6.97 11.73
CA ASP A 40 -2.60 -7.34 11.07
C ASP A 40 -3.49 -6.12 10.82
N ALA A 41 -3.64 -5.22 11.81
CA ALA A 41 -4.41 -3.99 11.66
C ALA A 41 -3.85 -3.07 10.55
N VAL A 42 -2.52 -2.93 10.48
CA VAL A 42 -1.86 -2.15 9.41
C VAL A 42 -2.10 -2.79 8.03
N LEU A 43 -2.02 -4.13 7.94
CA LEU A 43 -2.29 -4.88 6.72
C LEU A 43 -3.73 -4.68 6.23
N ASP A 44 -4.71 -4.81 7.12
CA ASP A 44 -6.12 -4.64 6.78
C ASP A 44 -6.43 -3.23 6.29
N GLU A 45 -5.90 -2.20 6.96
CA GLU A 45 -6.09 -0.81 6.53
C GLU A 45 -5.36 -0.49 5.23
N ALA A 46 -4.16 -1.02 5.03
CA ALA A 46 -3.42 -0.88 3.78
C ALA A 46 -4.16 -1.55 2.61
N ALA A 47 -4.74 -2.74 2.83
CA ALA A 47 -5.60 -3.41 1.85
C ALA A 47 -6.81 -2.55 1.50
N ARG A 48 -7.55 -2.09 2.52
CA ARG A 48 -8.71 -1.21 2.33
C ARG A 48 -8.37 0.05 1.54
N PHE A 49 -7.28 0.72 1.88
CA PHE A 49 -6.82 1.91 1.17
C PHE A 49 -6.45 1.60 -0.29
N SER A 50 -5.73 0.51 -0.51
CA SER A 50 -5.31 0.10 -1.85
C SER A 50 -6.51 -0.24 -2.74
N GLU A 51 -7.53 -0.91 -2.19
CA GLU A 51 -8.74 -1.30 -2.91
C GLU A 51 -9.72 -0.15 -3.14
N GLN A 52 -9.88 0.75 -2.17
CA GLN A 52 -10.92 1.78 -2.19
C GLN A 52 -10.43 3.13 -2.73
N VAL A 53 -9.13 3.41 -2.64
CA VAL A 53 -8.55 4.70 -3.04
C VAL A 53 -7.62 4.54 -4.24
N LEU A 54 -6.63 3.66 -4.16
CA LEU A 54 -5.60 3.56 -5.21
C LEU A 54 -6.10 2.85 -6.46
N ALA A 55 -6.72 1.67 -6.31
CA ALA A 55 -7.16 0.86 -7.44
C ALA A 55 -8.16 1.58 -8.38
N PRO A 56 -9.14 2.37 -7.89
CA PRO A 56 -10.03 3.15 -8.75
C PRO A 56 -9.31 4.19 -9.61
N LEU A 57 -8.18 4.73 -9.14
CA LEU A 57 -7.41 5.76 -9.85
C LEU A 57 -6.49 5.18 -10.92
N ASN A 58 -6.26 3.87 -10.92
CA ASN A 58 -5.28 3.23 -11.80
C ASN A 58 -5.60 3.46 -13.28
N GLN A 59 -6.83 3.16 -13.72
CA GLN A 59 -7.19 3.27 -15.14
C GLN A 59 -7.28 4.74 -15.60
N SER A 60 -7.87 5.62 -14.79
CA SER A 60 -7.98 7.03 -15.16
C SER A 60 -6.62 7.73 -15.16
N GLY A 61 -5.76 7.41 -14.19
CA GLY A 61 -4.41 7.95 -14.10
C GLY A 61 -3.53 7.53 -15.28
N ASP A 62 -3.61 6.26 -15.71
CA ASP A 62 -2.91 5.76 -16.89
C ASP A 62 -3.38 6.45 -18.19
N ALA A 63 -4.70 6.67 -18.33
CA ALA A 63 -5.28 7.30 -19.50
C ALA A 63 -4.95 8.81 -19.62
N GLU A 64 -4.88 9.52 -18.49
CA GLU A 64 -4.57 10.96 -18.46
C GLU A 64 -3.06 11.22 -18.55
N GLY A 65 -2.26 10.49 -17.77
CA GLY A 65 -0.82 10.72 -17.65
C GLY A 65 -0.45 12.03 -16.95
N CYS A 66 0.85 12.33 -16.90
CA CYS A 66 1.34 13.61 -16.36
C CYS A 66 1.36 14.69 -17.44
N HIS A 67 1.13 15.93 -17.04
CA HIS A 67 1.19 17.09 -17.92
C HIS A 67 2.37 18.00 -17.58
N TYR A 68 3.19 18.31 -18.59
CA TYR A 68 4.29 19.26 -18.47
C TYR A 68 3.89 20.63 -19.01
N ASP A 69 4.01 21.68 -18.19
CA ASP A 69 3.83 23.06 -18.60
C ASP A 69 5.19 23.72 -18.88
N LYS A 70 5.42 24.08 -20.15
CA LYS A 70 6.65 24.72 -20.61
C LYS A 70 6.85 26.14 -20.08
N ALA A 71 5.79 26.86 -19.75
CA ALA A 71 5.88 28.26 -19.31
C ALA A 71 6.32 28.35 -17.84
N SER A 72 5.74 27.50 -16.99
CA SER A 72 6.12 27.41 -15.58
C SER A 72 7.25 26.41 -15.29
N ALA A 73 7.65 25.62 -16.29
CA ALA A 73 8.57 24.49 -16.16
C ALA A 73 8.12 23.48 -15.07
N SER A 74 6.82 23.30 -14.91
CA SER A 74 6.21 22.44 -13.87
C SER A 74 5.54 21.19 -14.45
N VAL A 75 5.38 20.17 -13.61
CA VAL A 75 4.69 18.92 -13.94
C VAL A 75 3.49 18.76 -13.01
N THR A 76 2.33 18.40 -13.57
CA THR A 76 1.12 18.08 -12.81
C THR A 76 0.77 16.61 -12.98
N THR A 77 0.42 15.95 -11.88
CA THR A 77 -0.08 14.56 -11.84
C THR A 77 -1.53 14.48 -12.31
N PRO A 78 -1.96 13.31 -12.81
CA PRO A 78 -3.35 13.11 -13.20
C PRO A 78 -4.31 13.28 -12.01
N ALA A 79 -5.59 13.51 -12.33
CA ALA A 79 -6.61 13.74 -11.32
C ALA A 79 -6.66 12.58 -10.29
N GLY A 80 -6.68 12.95 -9.00
CA GLY A 80 -6.71 11.99 -7.88
C GLY A 80 -5.35 11.58 -7.32
N PHE A 81 -4.23 11.91 -7.99
CA PHE A 81 -2.86 11.61 -7.51
C PHE A 81 -2.21 12.80 -6.78
N LYS A 82 -2.91 13.40 -5.80
CA LYS A 82 -2.40 14.51 -4.98
C LYS A 82 -2.59 14.25 -3.49
#